data_AF-A0A482VNF5-F1
#
_entry.id   AF-A0A482VNF5-F1
#
_cell.length_a   1.000
_cell.length_b   1.000
_cell.length_c   1.000
_cell.angle_alpha   90.00
_cell.angle_beta   90.00
_cell.angle_gamma   90.00
#
_symmetry.space_group_name_H-M   'P 1'
#
loop_
_entity.id
_entity.type
_entity.pdbx_description
1 polymer ?
#
loop_
_entity_poly.entity_id
_entity_poly.type
_entity_poly.pdbx_seq_one_letter_code
_entity_poly.pdbx_strand_id
1 'polypeptide(L)'
;MNTPNYQDSLNSVEVATTELEDSNQRTEEERYDELSITIVKLTFLEGSAPLKNNAIQQIYTEYSFLNFEGPEMETPFSFPKPRANEEIVFDFKKTFSIDVEINHDTCRLLTNMIKIREKIKFVVVNEPFETCDSSFQVCQEIGYAEVSLNEVLKLEENSHTCQYEIIDSRNPMTVVGYMTVTIEGILAMRRVALLILAQSGDEVAF
;
A
#
# COMPACT_ATOMS: atom_id res chain seq x y z
N MET A 1 -47.94 30.54 -45.92
CA MET A 1 -46.54 30.62 -45.45
C MET A 1 -45.66 29.87 -46.44
N ASN A 2 -44.68 30.60 -46.97
CA ASN A 2 -43.46 30.22 -47.73
C ASN A 2 -43.49 29.16 -48.85
N THR A 3 -43.26 29.64 -50.08
CA THR A 3 -42.35 29.07 -51.11
C THR A 3 -40.92 29.62 -50.86
N PRO A 4 -39.83 29.35 -51.64
CA PRO A 4 -39.49 28.38 -52.71
C PRO A 4 -38.07 27.72 -52.56
N ASN A 5 -37.64 26.84 -53.49
CA ASN A 5 -36.31 26.75 -54.17
C ASN A 5 -36.03 25.30 -54.67
N TYR A 6 -35.67 25.01 -55.92
CA TYR A 6 -34.50 25.36 -56.77
C TYR A 6 -33.20 24.58 -56.45
N GLN A 7 -32.96 23.56 -57.30
CA GLN A 7 -31.70 23.05 -57.89
C GLN A 7 -30.51 22.52 -57.07
N ASP A 8 -29.76 21.66 -57.80
CA ASP A 8 -28.37 21.22 -57.68
C ASP A 8 -28.09 20.00 -56.76
N SER A 9 -27.77 18.81 -57.31
CA SER A 9 -26.55 18.36 -58.03
C SER A 9 -25.84 17.32 -57.14
N LEU A 10 -25.93 16.04 -57.48
CA LEU A 10 -24.81 15.22 -58.01
C LEU A 10 -23.57 15.13 -57.10
N ASN A 11 -23.42 13.97 -56.45
CA ASN A 11 -22.21 13.11 -56.41
C ASN A 11 -22.59 11.86 -55.59
N SER A 12 -22.85 10.70 -56.20
CA SER A 12 -21.86 9.75 -56.73
C SER A 12 -20.79 9.40 -55.70
N VAL A 13 -20.90 8.22 -55.09
CA VAL A 13 -19.88 7.16 -54.88
C VAL A 13 -20.61 6.10 -54.03
N GLU A 14 -21.25 5.12 -54.65
CA GLU A 14 -20.71 3.79 -54.96
C GLU A 14 -20.65 2.87 -53.72
N VAL A 15 -21.54 1.89 -53.74
CA VAL A 15 -21.60 0.76 -52.82
C VAL A 15 -20.41 -0.14 -53.12
N ALA A 16 -19.57 -0.38 -52.12
CA ALA A 16 -18.70 -1.55 -52.07
C ALA A 16 -18.80 -2.17 -50.68
N THR A 17 -19.78 -3.06 -50.53
CA THR A 17 -19.78 -4.10 -49.52
C THR A 17 -18.81 -5.19 -49.96
N THR A 18 -17.73 -5.41 -49.19
CA THR A 18 -17.08 -6.72 -49.05
C THR A 18 -16.16 -6.71 -47.83
N GLU A 19 -16.63 -7.41 -46.80
CA GLU A 19 -15.91 -8.33 -45.91
C GLU A 19 -14.39 -8.18 -45.78
N LEU A 20 -13.94 -7.81 -44.58
CA LEU A 20 -12.71 -8.33 -43.98
C LEU A 20 -12.99 -8.72 -42.53
N GLU A 21 -12.70 -9.98 -42.26
CA GLU A 21 -12.77 -10.70 -41.02
C GLU A 21 -11.83 -10.12 -39.94
N ASP A 22 -12.06 -10.57 -38.70
CA ASP A 22 -11.14 -10.53 -37.56
C ASP A 22 -10.68 -9.14 -37.06
N SER A 23 -11.44 -8.62 -36.10
CA SER A 23 -10.81 -8.29 -34.83
C SER A 23 -11.83 -8.38 -33.71
N ASN A 24 -11.89 -9.55 -33.08
CA ASN A 24 -12.32 -9.64 -31.69
C ASN A 24 -11.28 -8.84 -30.87
N GLN A 25 -11.48 -7.51 -30.81
CA GLN A 25 -10.64 -6.60 -30.04
C GLN A 25 -10.83 -6.95 -28.57
N ARG A 26 -9.99 -7.86 -28.08
CA ARG A 26 -9.54 -7.84 -26.70
C ARG A 26 -8.83 -6.51 -26.50
N THR A 27 -9.56 -5.51 -26.01
CA THR A 27 -8.97 -4.52 -25.13
C THR A 27 -9.06 -5.10 -23.72
N GLU A 28 -8.24 -6.13 -23.46
CA GLU A 28 -7.80 -6.43 -22.11
C GLU A 28 -6.84 -5.28 -21.79
N GLU A 29 -7.27 -4.33 -20.96
CA GLU A 29 -6.33 -3.49 -20.21
C GLU A 29 -5.30 -4.45 -19.62
N GLU A 30 -4.02 -4.27 -19.94
CA GLU A 30 -2.93 -5.08 -19.42
C GLU A 30 -3.06 -5.11 -17.89
N ARG A 31 -3.57 -6.22 -17.35
CA ARG A 31 -3.77 -6.39 -15.91
C ARG A 31 -2.42 -6.66 -15.29
N TYR A 32 -1.71 -5.58 -14.96
CA TYR A 32 -0.51 -5.65 -14.14
C TYR A 32 -0.89 -6.12 -12.74
N ASP A 33 -0.19 -7.13 -12.24
CA ASP A 33 -0.35 -7.58 -10.86
C ASP A 33 0.22 -6.50 -9.92
N GLU A 34 -0.61 -6.03 -8.98
CA GLU A 34 -0.27 -4.96 -8.03
C GLU A 34 -0.55 -5.40 -6.60
N LEU A 35 0.25 -4.89 -5.67
CA LEU A 35 0.10 -5.02 -4.23
C LEU A 35 0.04 -3.61 -3.62
N SER A 36 -0.99 -3.31 -2.84
CA SER A 36 -1.11 -2.03 -2.15
C SER A 36 -1.08 -2.21 -0.64
N ILE A 37 -0.39 -1.29 0.04
CA ILE A 37 -0.38 -1.17 1.49
C ILE A 37 -0.89 0.23 1.84
N THR A 38 -1.90 0.29 2.71
CA THR A 38 -2.48 1.54 3.20
C THR A 38 -2.37 1.61 4.71
N ILE A 39 -1.66 2.61 5.23
CA ILE A 39 -1.70 2.99 6.64
C ILE A 39 -2.94 3.86 6.82
N VAL A 40 -4.01 3.27 7.36
CA VAL A 40 -5.31 3.95 7.46
C VAL A 40 -5.29 4.93 8.62
N LYS A 41 -5.08 4.42 9.83
CA LYS A 41 -5.14 5.22 11.05
C LYS A 41 -4.35 4.63 12.22
N LEU A 42 -4.11 5.46 13.22
CA LEU A 42 -3.44 5.12 14.47
C LEU A 42 -4.21 5.69 15.66
N THR A 43 -4.19 4.97 16.79
CA THR A 43 -4.70 5.43 18.09
C THR A 43 -3.72 5.06 19.19
N PHE A 44 -3.59 5.92 20.21
CA PHE A 44 -2.87 5.57 21.44
C PHE A 44 -3.84 5.26 22.57
N LEU A 45 -3.51 4.21 23.33
CA LEU A 45 -4.26 3.79 24.50
C LEU A 45 -4.14 4.84 25.61
N GLU A 46 -5.23 5.04 26.35
CA GLU A 46 -5.21 5.91 27.53
C GLU A 46 -4.14 5.47 28.54
N GLY A 47 -3.37 6.44 29.04
CA GLY A 47 -2.31 6.16 30.01
C GLY A 47 -1.08 5.45 29.44
N SER A 48 -1.01 5.23 28.13
CA SER A 48 0.19 4.72 27.45
C SER A 48 1.37 5.69 27.56
N ALA A 49 2.58 5.15 27.41
CA ALA A 49 3.81 5.95 27.50
C ALA A 49 3.88 7.12 26.50
N PRO A 50 3.38 6.99 25.25
CA PRO A 50 3.39 8.10 24.30
C PRO A 50 2.57 9.31 24.76
N LEU A 51 1.38 9.07 25.34
CA LEU A 51 0.50 10.16 25.81
C LEU A 51 1.02 10.85 27.07
N LYS A 52 1.74 10.11 27.93
CA LYS A 52 2.36 10.65 29.15
C LYS A 52 3.65 11.44 28.88
N ASN A 53 4.26 11.25 27.71
CA ASN A 53 5.52 11.88 27.36
C ASN A 53 5.27 13.27 26.74
N ASN A 54 5.67 14.33 27.44
CA ASN A 54 5.55 15.70 26.95
C ASN A 54 6.53 16.05 25.83
N ALA A 55 7.59 15.25 25.64
CA ALA A 55 8.53 15.43 24.53
C ALA A 55 7.96 14.95 23.19
N ILE A 56 6.90 14.12 23.19
CA ILE A 56 6.23 13.71 21.95
C ILE A 56 5.31 14.83 21.50
N GLN A 57 5.52 15.28 20.27
CA GLN A 57 4.94 16.49 19.70
C GLN A 57 4.15 16.19 18.45
N GLN A 58 4.79 15.61 17.43
CA GLN A 58 4.18 15.24 16.17
C GLN A 58 4.48 13.78 15.85
N ILE A 59 3.57 13.12 15.14
CA ILE A 59 3.61 11.69 14.88
C ILE A 59 3.44 11.46 13.40
N TYR A 60 4.34 10.67 12.84
CA TYR A 60 4.21 10.07 11.53
C TYR A 60 4.50 8.57 11.62
N THR A 61 4.23 7.84 10.55
CA THR A 61 4.59 6.41 10.46
C THR A 61 5.43 6.17 9.23
N GLU A 62 6.45 5.34 9.36
CA GLU A 62 7.30 4.88 8.25
C GLU A 62 7.38 3.35 8.24
N TYR A 63 7.75 2.78 7.09
CA TYR A 63 8.05 1.36 6.97
C TYR A 63 9.05 1.13 5.83
N SER A 64 9.56 -0.09 5.72
CA SER A 64 10.37 -0.50 4.57
C SER A 64 9.81 -1.79 4.02
N PHE A 65 9.75 -1.89 2.70
CA PHE A 65 9.16 -3.04 2.03
C PHE A 65 9.69 -3.15 0.61
N LEU A 66 10.04 -4.36 0.15
CA LEU A 66 10.57 -4.60 -1.21
C LEU A 66 11.75 -3.69 -1.60
N ASN A 67 12.65 -3.43 -0.65
CA ASN A 67 13.78 -2.49 -0.78
C ASN A 67 13.39 -1.01 -1.01
N PHE A 68 12.10 -0.65 -0.90
CA PHE A 68 11.68 0.73 -0.79
C PHE A 68 11.83 1.20 0.66
N GLU A 69 12.44 2.38 0.83
CA GLU A 69 12.74 3.00 2.12
C GLU A 69 12.76 4.53 2.00
N GLY A 70 12.83 5.23 3.12
CA GLY A 70 12.96 6.69 3.16
C GLY A 70 11.64 7.45 2.88
N PRO A 71 11.72 8.68 2.34
CA PRO A 71 10.58 9.61 2.31
C PRO A 71 9.35 9.13 1.52
N GLU A 72 9.53 8.17 0.62
CA GLU A 72 8.41 7.61 -0.15
C GLU A 72 7.64 6.51 0.61
N MET A 73 8.15 6.12 1.77
CA MET A 73 7.62 5.07 2.65
C MET A 73 7.24 5.59 4.04
N GLU A 74 7.20 6.91 4.20
CA GLU A 74 6.67 7.59 5.38
C GLU A 74 5.36 8.31 5.03
N THR A 75 4.49 8.47 6.02
CA THR A 75 3.26 9.25 5.87
C THR A 75 3.62 10.71 5.56
N PRO A 76 3.02 11.35 4.55
CA PRO A 76 3.49 12.64 4.00
C PRO A 76 3.38 13.82 4.96
N PHE A 77 2.64 13.67 6.06
CA PHE A 77 2.46 14.69 7.07
C PHE A 77 2.56 14.08 8.46
N SER A 78 3.26 14.77 9.35
CA SER A 78 3.19 14.51 10.78
C SER A 78 1.96 15.18 11.38
N PHE A 79 1.29 14.46 12.27
CA PHE A 79 0.12 14.95 12.98
C PHE A 79 0.47 15.29 14.42
N PRO A 80 -0.11 16.37 15.00
CA PRO A 80 0.06 16.65 16.43
C PRO A 80 -0.32 15.45 17.30
N LYS A 81 0.34 15.31 18.45
CA LYS A 81 0.01 14.27 19.43
C LYS A 81 -1.50 14.25 19.74
N PRO A 82 -2.20 13.13 19.50
CA PRO A 82 -3.63 13.03 19.72
C PRO A 82 -3.94 12.94 21.22
N ARG A 83 -5.21 13.14 21.58
CA ARG A 83 -5.72 12.78 22.90
C ARG A 83 -5.83 11.26 23.03
N ALA A 84 -6.08 10.80 24.24
CA ALA A 84 -6.33 9.37 24.48
C ALA A 84 -7.49 8.86 23.63
N ASN A 85 -7.26 7.76 22.92
CA ASN A 85 -8.23 7.10 22.03
C ASN A 85 -8.74 7.97 20.85
N GLU A 86 -8.11 9.12 20.60
CA GLU A 86 -8.35 9.91 19.39
C GLU A 86 -7.58 9.30 18.21
N GLU A 87 -8.23 9.22 17.05
CA GLU A 87 -7.66 8.62 15.85
C GLU A 87 -6.87 9.66 15.06
N ILE A 88 -5.63 9.32 14.70
CA ILE A 88 -4.90 9.97 13.62
C ILE A 88 -5.21 9.21 12.35
N VAL A 89 -5.83 9.87 11.37
CA VAL A 89 -6.12 9.27 10.06
C VAL A 89 -5.04 9.72 9.09
N PHE A 90 -4.28 8.77 8.56
CA PHE A 90 -3.23 9.03 7.58
C PHE A 90 -3.73 8.80 6.15
N ASP A 91 -4.50 7.72 5.93
CA ASP A 91 -4.93 7.24 4.61
C ASP A 91 -3.80 7.24 3.56
N PHE A 92 -2.60 6.85 4.00
CA PHE A 92 -1.41 6.83 3.17
C PHE A 92 -1.29 5.47 2.46
N LYS A 93 -1.48 5.48 1.13
CA LYS A 93 -1.41 4.29 0.28
C LYS A 93 -0.14 4.29 -0.58
N LYS A 94 0.59 3.17 -0.57
CA LYS A 94 1.65 2.85 -1.53
C LYS A 94 1.26 1.62 -2.33
N THR A 95 1.46 1.68 -3.65
CA THR A 95 1.24 0.54 -4.55
C THR A 95 2.58 0.09 -5.13
N PHE A 96 2.79 -1.22 -5.14
CA PHE A 96 3.95 -1.91 -5.68
C PHE A 96 3.49 -2.72 -6.89
N SER A 97 4.13 -2.50 -8.03
CA SER A 97 3.93 -3.38 -9.19
C SER A 97 4.69 -4.69 -8.93
N ILE A 98 3.94 -5.79 -8.93
CA ILE A 98 4.43 -7.16 -8.70
C ILE A 98 4.17 -8.03 -9.93
N ASP A 99 4.22 -7.42 -11.11
CA ASP A 99 4.15 -8.13 -12.38
C ASP A 99 5.43 -8.95 -12.61
N VAL A 100 5.29 -10.26 -12.87
CA VAL A 100 6.44 -11.17 -13.00
C VAL A 100 7.22 -10.91 -14.30
N GLU A 101 6.57 -10.46 -15.36
CA GLU A 101 7.19 -10.22 -16.66
C GLU A 101 7.96 -8.89 -16.66
N ILE A 102 7.46 -7.89 -15.93
CA ILE A 102 8.06 -6.55 -15.86
C ILE A 102 9.01 -6.41 -14.67
N ASN A 103 8.59 -6.86 -13.49
CA ASN A 103 9.23 -6.61 -12.20
C ASN A 103 9.72 -7.90 -11.55
N HIS A 104 10.37 -8.77 -12.34
CA HIS A 104 10.81 -10.09 -11.91
C HIS A 104 11.67 -10.08 -10.63
N ASP A 105 12.61 -9.14 -10.49
CA ASP A 105 13.47 -9.05 -9.30
C ASP A 105 12.69 -8.65 -8.03
N THR A 106 11.73 -7.73 -8.16
CA THR A 106 10.79 -7.37 -7.08
C THR A 106 9.95 -8.59 -6.68
N CYS A 107 9.45 -9.36 -7.66
CA CYS A 107 8.68 -10.57 -7.41
C CYS A 107 9.51 -11.65 -6.70
N ARG A 108 10.79 -11.80 -7.06
CA ARG A 108 11.72 -12.70 -6.37
C ARG A 108 11.99 -12.26 -4.95
N LEU A 109 12.18 -10.95 -4.73
CA LEU A 109 12.34 -10.40 -3.38
C LEU A 109 11.10 -10.67 -2.53
N LEU A 110 9.91 -10.32 -3.03
CA LEU A 110 8.63 -10.59 -2.36
C LEU A 110 8.51 -12.08 -1.97
N THR A 111 8.78 -12.96 -2.93
CA THR A 111 8.75 -14.42 -2.69
C THR A 111 9.76 -14.84 -1.63
N ASN A 112 10.96 -14.27 -1.62
CA ASN A 112 11.95 -14.53 -0.58
C ASN A 112 11.48 -14.06 0.81
N MET A 113 10.94 -12.84 0.91
CA MET A 113 10.35 -12.31 2.16
C MET A 113 9.26 -13.27 2.70
N ILE A 114 8.40 -13.78 1.82
CA ILE A 114 7.38 -14.78 2.16
C ILE A 114 8.02 -16.07 2.69
N LYS A 115 9.02 -16.61 1.99
CA LYS A 115 9.71 -17.87 2.36
C LYS A 115 10.37 -17.78 3.73
N ILE A 116 11.05 -16.67 4.03
CA ILE A 116 11.71 -16.45 5.32
C ILE A 116 10.74 -15.99 6.43
N ARG A 117 9.44 -15.91 6.12
CA ARG A 117 8.38 -15.47 7.03
C ARG A 117 8.60 -14.08 7.60
N GLU A 118 9.11 -13.20 6.75
CA GLU A 118 9.34 -11.80 7.11
C GLU A 118 8.02 -11.10 7.41
N LYS A 119 8.11 -10.12 8.30
CA LYS A 119 7.01 -9.25 8.67
C LYS A 119 7.33 -7.84 8.20
N ILE A 120 6.29 -7.12 7.76
CA ILE A 120 6.42 -5.70 7.50
C ILE A 120 6.33 -4.99 8.85
N LYS A 121 7.39 -4.24 9.20
CA LYS A 121 7.46 -3.46 10.43
C LYS A 121 7.11 -2.00 10.12
N PHE A 122 6.00 -1.54 10.67
CA PHE A 122 5.58 -0.14 10.64
C PHE A 122 6.07 0.54 11.91
N VAL A 123 6.88 1.56 11.77
CA VAL A 123 7.48 2.30 12.89
C VAL A 123 6.74 3.61 13.08
N VAL A 124 6.26 3.85 14.28
CA VAL A 124 5.62 5.10 14.68
C VAL A 124 6.70 6.00 15.24
N VAL A 125 6.85 7.19 14.67
CA VAL A 125 7.97 8.09 14.95
C VAL A 125 7.47 9.42 15.48
N ASN A 126 8.15 9.94 16.50
CA ASN A 126 8.00 11.31 16.97
C ASN A 126 8.87 12.24 16.12
N GLU A 127 8.24 13.21 15.48
CA GLU A 127 8.92 14.33 14.83
C GLU A 127 8.83 15.58 15.72
N PRO A 128 9.98 16.09 16.21
CA PRO A 128 10.03 17.37 16.92
C PRO A 128 9.55 18.56 16.08
N PHE A 129 8.99 19.60 16.70
CA PHE A 129 8.72 20.86 16.00
C PHE A 129 10.02 21.59 15.62
N GLU A 130 10.07 22.14 14.41
CA GLU A 130 11.24 22.88 13.89
C GLU A 130 11.62 24.11 14.74
N THR A 131 10.67 24.68 15.50
CA THR A 131 10.84 25.93 16.27
C THR A 131 11.45 25.75 17.65
N CYS A 132 11.84 24.53 18.05
CA CYS A 132 12.46 24.31 19.34
C CYS A 132 13.94 24.78 19.30
N ASP A 133 14.26 25.86 20.03
CA ASP A 133 15.58 26.53 20.10
C ASP A 133 16.79 25.64 20.54
N SER A 134 16.60 24.33 20.68
CA SER A 134 17.67 23.37 20.93
C SER A 134 18.14 22.76 19.61
N SER A 135 19.37 23.06 19.22
CA SER A 135 20.10 22.39 18.15
C SER A 135 19.88 20.86 18.14
N PHE A 136 19.38 20.34 17.01
CA PHE A 136 19.28 18.91 16.66
C PHE A 136 18.38 18.04 17.56
N GLN A 137 17.07 18.33 17.64
CA GLN A 137 16.14 17.28 18.08
C GLN A 137 15.98 16.27 16.95
N VAL A 138 16.35 15.02 17.23
CA VAL A 138 16.30 13.90 16.28
C VAL A 138 14.95 13.20 16.41
N CYS A 139 14.42 12.71 15.29
CA CYS A 139 13.24 11.84 15.29
C CYS A 139 13.46 10.64 16.22
N GLN A 140 12.42 10.26 16.97
CA GLN A 140 12.50 9.16 17.94
C GLN A 140 11.41 8.13 17.68
N GLU A 141 11.79 6.86 17.60
CA GLU A 141 10.83 5.76 17.54
C GLU A 141 9.99 5.67 18.83
N ILE A 142 8.68 5.78 18.67
CA ILE A 142 7.69 5.63 19.76
C ILE A 142 7.36 4.15 19.96
N GLY A 143 7.21 3.42 18.87
CA GLY A 143 6.80 2.02 18.87
C GLY A 143 6.65 1.49 17.46
N TYR A 144 6.24 0.23 17.34
CA TYR A 144 6.09 -0.41 16.03
C TYR A 144 4.93 -1.41 16.02
N ALA A 145 4.35 -1.61 14.84
CA ALA A 145 3.40 -2.67 14.54
C ALA A 145 3.99 -3.61 13.50
N GLU A 146 3.71 -4.91 13.59
CA GLU A 146 4.21 -5.90 12.66
C GLU A 146 3.06 -6.62 11.94
N VAL A 147 3.17 -6.75 10.62
CA VAL A 147 2.22 -7.49 9.79
C VAL A 147 2.91 -8.69 9.16
N SER A 148 2.43 -9.90 9.42
CA SER A 148 2.98 -11.12 8.82
C SER A 148 2.44 -11.33 7.41
N LEU A 149 3.31 -11.30 6.40
CA LEU A 149 2.96 -11.64 5.02
C LEU A 149 2.34 -13.03 4.92
N ASN A 150 2.80 -13.98 5.74
CA ASN A 150 2.32 -15.36 5.73
C ASN A 150 0.91 -15.49 6.29
N GLU A 151 0.52 -14.66 7.26
CA GLU A 151 -0.86 -14.63 7.77
C GLU A 151 -1.78 -14.00 6.73
N VAL A 152 -1.34 -12.91 6.10
CA VAL A 152 -2.08 -12.24 5.02
C VAL A 152 -2.30 -13.17 3.83
N LEU A 153 -1.28 -13.96 3.46
CA LEU A 153 -1.35 -14.93 2.36
C LEU A 153 -2.36 -16.06 2.56
N LYS A 154 -2.81 -16.32 3.79
CA LYS A 154 -3.83 -17.35 4.06
C LYS A 154 -5.26 -16.87 3.82
N LEU A 155 -5.45 -15.56 3.65
CA LEU A 155 -6.77 -14.96 3.50
C LEU A 155 -7.33 -15.19 2.10
N GLU A 156 -8.58 -15.64 1.98
CA GLU A 156 -9.19 -15.90 0.68
C GLU A 156 -9.59 -14.61 -0.07
N GLU A 157 -9.67 -13.49 0.64
CA GLU A 157 -10.05 -12.19 0.11
C GLU A 157 -8.87 -11.49 -0.58
N ASN A 158 -9.14 -10.68 -1.62
CA ASN A 158 -8.09 -9.91 -2.29
C ASN A 158 -7.65 -8.66 -1.51
N SER A 159 -8.41 -8.27 -0.49
CA SER A 159 -8.13 -7.13 0.36
C SER A 159 -8.39 -7.52 1.80
N HIS A 160 -7.57 -7.01 2.72
CA HIS A 160 -7.71 -7.25 4.15
C HIS A 160 -7.39 -5.97 4.91
N THR A 161 -8.32 -5.53 5.75
CA THR A 161 -8.12 -4.41 6.69
C THR A 161 -8.13 -4.95 8.11
N CYS A 162 -7.06 -4.73 8.85
CA CYS A 162 -6.93 -5.23 10.21
C CYS A 162 -6.24 -4.22 11.12
N GLN A 163 -6.50 -4.37 12.41
CA GLN A 163 -5.90 -3.57 13.47
C GLN A 163 -4.76 -4.36 14.12
N TYR A 164 -3.59 -3.74 14.19
CA TYR A 164 -2.35 -4.31 14.73
C TYR A 164 -1.93 -3.55 15.98
N GLU A 165 -1.42 -4.28 16.97
CA GLU A 165 -0.89 -3.71 18.20
C GLU A 165 0.40 -2.93 17.93
N ILE A 166 0.48 -1.72 18.48
CA ILE A 166 1.71 -0.93 18.49
C ILE A 166 2.44 -1.27 19.79
N ILE A 167 3.60 -1.88 19.66
CA ILE A 167 4.48 -2.27 20.77
C ILE A 167 5.44 -1.11 21.09
N ASP A 168 5.64 -0.79 22.37
CA ASP A 168 6.57 0.27 22.81
C ASP A 168 8.01 -0.07 22.36
N SER A 169 8.69 0.88 21.72
CA SER A 169 10.07 0.72 21.26
C SER A 169 11.05 0.45 22.41
N ARG A 170 10.71 0.90 23.63
CA ARG A 170 11.52 0.75 24.84
C ARG A 170 11.12 -0.45 25.69
N ASN A 171 9.91 -0.99 25.49
CA ASN A 171 9.42 -2.14 26.23
C ASN A 171 8.57 -3.06 25.33
N PRO A 172 9.17 -4.10 24.75
CA PRO A 172 8.50 -5.04 23.85
C PRO A 172 7.29 -5.79 24.43
N MET A 173 7.07 -5.73 25.75
CA MET A 173 5.94 -6.38 26.42
C MET A 173 4.73 -5.44 26.60
N THR A 174 4.83 -4.19 26.16
CA THR A 174 3.79 -3.16 26.37
C THR A 174 3.17 -2.74 25.06
N VAL A 175 1.85 -2.88 24.97
CA VAL A 175 1.05 -2.29 23.89
C VAL A 175 0.75 -0.84 24.26
N VAL A 176 1.07 0.09 23.36
CA VAL A 176 0.86 1.54 23.55
C VAL A 176 -0.30 2.09 22.72
N GLY A 177 -0.78 1.33 21.75
CA GLY A 177 -1.81 1.77 20.83
C GLY A 177 -2.11 0.73 19.77
N TYR A 178 -2.85 1.16 18.75
CA TYR A 178 -3.23 0.32 17.62
C TYR A 178 -3.09 1.08 16.31
N MET A 179 -2.67 0.37 15.27
CA MET A 179 -2.58 0.85 13.89
C MET A 179 -3.49 0.01 13.00
N THR A 180 -4.30 0.66 12.18
CA THR A 180 -5.12 -0.02 11.16
C THR A 180 -4.38 0.03 9.82
N VAL A 181 -4.14 -1.15 9.25
CA VAL A 181 -3.48 -1.31 7.94
C VAL A 181 -4.38 -2.10 7.02
N THR A 182 -4.48 -1.64 5.77
CA THR A 182 -5.16 -2.34 4.68
C THR A 182 -4.12 -2.86 3.69
N ILE A 183 -4.22 -4.14 3.33
CA ILE A 183 -3.41 -4.76 2.27
C ILE A 183 -4.35 -5.20 1.16
N GLU A 184 -4.08 -4.78 -0.08
CA GLU A 184 -4.85 -5.13 -1.28
C GLU A 184 -3.95 -5.80 -2.32
N GLY A 185 -4.49 -6.69 -3.14
CA GLY A 185 -3.68 -7.47 -4.09
C GLY A 185 -3.15 -8.78 -3.49
N ILE A 186 -3.79 -9.30 -2.46
CA ILE A 186 -3.39 -10.54 -1.77
C ILE A 186 -3.39 -11.73 -2.74
N LEU A 187 -4.38 -11.81 -3.64
CA LEU A 187 -4.47 -12.89 -4.61
C LEU A 187 -3.36 -12.80 -5.66
N ALA A 188 -3.01 -11.58 -6.08
CA ALA A 188 -1.89 -11.33 -6.99
C ALA A 188 -0.56 -11.73 -6.32
N MET A 189 -0.32 -11.28 -5.08
CA MET A 189 0.84 -11.67 -4.28
C MET A 189 0.97 -13.20 -4.15
N ARG A 190 -0.14 -13.91 -3.87
CA ARG A 190 -0.14 -15.38 -3.80
C ARG A 190 0.21 -16.03 -5.13
N ARG A 191 -0.38 -15.54 -6.23
CA ARG A 191 -0.09 -16.03 -7.58
C ARG A 191 1.40 -15.85 -7.93
N VAL A 192 1.94 -14.66 -7.71
CA VAL A 192 3.35 -14.33 -7.95
C VAL A 192 4.26 -15.26 -7.16
N ALA A 193 3.99 -15.44 -5.87
CA ALA A 193 4.76 -16.36 -5.02
C ALA A 193 4.73 -17.79 -5.58
N LEU A 194 3.56 -18.32 -5.94
CA LEU A 194 3.42 -19.66 -6.53
C LEU A 194 4.20 -19.80 -7.85
N LEU A 195 4.13 -18.80 -8.73
CA LEU A 195 4.83 -18.82 -10.03
C LEU A 195 6.35 -18.87 -9.85
N ILE A 196 6.90 -18.01 -8.99
CA ILE A 196 8.34 -17.96 -8.73
C ILE A 196 8.83 -19.24 -8.01
N LEU A 197 8.03 -19.79 -7.10
CA LEU A 197 8.34 -21.04 -6.40
C LEU A 197 8.35 -22.25 -7.32
N ALA A 198 7.35 -22.36 -8.21
CA ALA A 198 7.27 -23.45 -9.19
C ALA A 198 8.48 -23.46 -10.14
N GLN A 199 9.04 -22.29 -10.46
CA GLN A 199 10.25 -22.16 -11.28
C GLN A 199 11.54 -22.52 -10.54
N SER A 200 11.55 -22.40 -9.20
CA SER A 200 12.72 -22.70 -8.36
C SER A 200 12.73 -24.12 -7.78
N GLY A 201 11.63 -24.87 -7.89
CA GLY A 201 11.51 -26.24 -7.36
C GLY A 201 11.29 -26.31 -5.85
N ASP A 202 10.97 -25.18 -5.21
CA ASP A 202 10.76 -25.09 -3.76
C ASP A 202 9.26 -25.07 -3.41
N GLU A 203 8.82 -25.90 -2.46
CA GLU A 203 7.45 -25.87 -1.93
C GLU A 203 7.32 -24.92 -0.72
N VAL A 204 6.24 -24.13 -0.69
CA VAL A 204 5.81 -23.38 0.49
C VAL A 204 4.38 -23.79 0.80
N ALA A 205 4.13 -24.27 2.02
CA ALA A 205 2.78 -24.58 2.49
C ALA A 205 2.05 -23.27 2.80
N PHE A 206 1.10 -22.91 1.93
CA PHE A 206 0.15 -21.82 2.14
C PHE A 206 -0.96 -22.27 3.11
#